data_AF-A0A1H9CWC7-F1
#
_entry.id   AF-A0A1H9CWC7-F1
#
_cell.length_a   1.000
_cell.length_b   1.000
_cell.length_c   1.000
_cell.angle_alpha   90.00
_cell.angle_beta   90.00
_cell.angle_gamma   90.00
#
_symmetry.space_group_name_H-M   'P 1'
#
loop_
_entity.id
_entity.type
_entity.pdbx_description
1 polymer ?
#
loop_
_entity_poly.entity_id
_entity_poly.type
_entity_poly.pdbx_seq_one_letter_code
_entity_poly.pdbx_strand_id
1 'polypeptide(L)'
;MDMDLSLLQTRVIGCLIEKEKTTPDQYPLTLNSLTSACNQKSNRDPVLDLSDTEVQEVLDELNRKHLIREESSFGSRVPKYKHRFCNTEFSELKLSEQELAIVCTLFLRGPQTPGELRSRTNRLCSFSDVHETEAVLQKMSEREEYPLVVRMPREPGKRESRYAHLFSGEVEAADPSDYVPTASSPRVSRETIEALEARIAELERTVAALQLKLAE
;
A
#
# COMPACT_ATOMS: atom_id res chain seq x y z
N MET A 1 -12.86 -13.01 -7.76
CA MET A 1 -12.56 -12.27 -8.98
C MET A 1 -11.07 -12.38 -9.19
N ASP A 2 -10.65 -13.42 -9.89
CA ASP A 2 -9.26 -13.50 -10.35
C ASP A 2 -9.18 -12.67 -11.63
N MET A 3 -8.41 -11.58 -11.57
CA MET A 3 -8.30 -10.62 -12.69
C MET A 3 -7.05 -10.86 -13.55
N ASP A 4 -6.09 -11.63 -13.04
CA ASP A 4 -4.78 -11.90 -13.63
C ASP A 4 -4.22 -10.69 -14.42
N LEU A 5 -4.00 -9.59 -13.70
CA LEU A 5 -3.52 -8.34 -14.28
C LEU A 5 -2.01 -8.36 -14.46
N SER A 6 -1.54 -8.00 -15.64
CA SER A 6 -0.10 -7.82 -15.88
C SER A 6 0.45 -6.58 -15.16
N LEU A 7 1.78 -6.49 -15.03
CA LEU A 7 2.46 -5.30 -14.49
C LEU A 7 2.07 -4.01 -15.23
N LEU A 8 1.91 -4.08 -16.56
CA LEU A 8 1.53 -2.91 -17.35
C LEU A 8 0.06 -2.53 -17.13
N GLN A 9 -0.82 -3.53 -16.99
CA GLN A 9 -2.23 -3.31 -16.69
C GLN A 9 -2.41 -2.66 -15.31
N THR A 10 -1.74 -3.17 -14.27
CA THR A 10 -1.78 -2.56 -12.93
C THR A 10 -1.15 -1.17 -12.94
N ARG A 11 -0.07 -0.94 -13.69
CA ARG A 11 0.51 0.39 -13.89
C ARG A 11 -0.49 1.38 -14.45
N VAL A 12 -1.16 1.04 -15.56
CA VAL A 12 -2.13 1.91 -16.23
C VAL A 12 -3.32 2.21 -15.31
N ILE A 13 -3.90 1.19 -14.67
CA ILE A 13 -5.00 1.36 -13.72
C ILE A 13 -4.57 2.24 -12.54
N GLY A 14 -3.41 1.96 -11.95
CA GLY A 14 -2.85 2.73 -10.84
C GLY A 14 -2.63 4.20 -11.21
N CYS A 15 -2.16 4.50 -12.43
CA CYS A 15 -2.02 5.88 -12.90
C CYS A 15 -3.37 6.58 -13.06
N LEU A 16 -4.38 5.91 -13.60
CA LEU A 16 -5.73 6.48 -13.73
C LEU A 16 -6.35 6.80 -12.35
N ILE A 17 -6.23 5.88 -11.39
CA ILE A 17 -6.71 6.07 -10.01
C ILE A 17 -5.95 7.22 -9.33
N GLU A 18 -4.62 7.23 -9.43
CA GLU A 18 -3.79 8.28 -8.84
C GLU A 18 -4.17 9.66 -9.38
N LYS A 19 -4.35 9.81 -10.69
CA LYS A 19 -4.63 11.10 -11.32
C LYS A 19 -6.07 11.56 -11.13
N GLU A 20 -7.04 10.65 -11.01
CA GLU A 20 -8.41 11.00 -10.62
C GLU A 20 -8.43 11.75 -9.27
N LYS A 21 -7.63 11.30 -8.31
CA LYS A 21 -7.57 11.91 -6.96
C LYS A 21 -6.62 13.10 -6.87
N THR A 22 -5.41 12.98 -7.43
CA THR A 22 -4.35 13.98 -7.21
C THR A 22 -4.38 15.13 -8.21
N THR A 23 -5.00 14.95 -9.37
CA THR A 23 -5.08 15.95 -10.44
C THR A 23 -6.45 15.88 -11.14
N PRO A 24 -7.56 16.13 -10.43
CA PRO A 24 -8.91 15.97 -10.97
C PRO A 24 -9.17 16.86 -12.19
N ASP A 25 -8.57 18.06 -12.26
CA ASP A 25 -8.69 18.97 -13.40
C ASP A 25 -8.14 18.39 -14.72
N GLN A 26 -7.23 17.41 -14.63
CA GLN A 26 -6.64 16.74 -15.78
C GLN A 26 -7.33 15.42 -16.10
N TYR A 27 -8.22 14.93 -15.25
CA TYR A 27 -8.93 13.67 -15.42
C TYR A 27 -10.28 13.89 -16.13
N PRO A 28 -10.68 13.09 -17.13
CA PRO A 28 -10.00 11.89 -17.65
C PRO A 28 -8.75 12.17 -18.49
N LEU A 29 -7.81 11.22 -18.49
CA LEU A 29 -6.49 11.37 -19.12
C LEU A 29 -6.52 11.08 -20.62
N THR A 30 -5.78 11.84 -21.41
CA THR A 30 -5.44 11.45 -22.81
C THR A 30 -4.36 10.37 -22.82
N LEU A 31 -4.14 9.71 -23.97
CA LEU A 31 -3.06 8.73 -24.14
C LEU A 31 -1.69 9.29 -23.69
N ASN A 32 -1.30 10.46 -24.22
CA ASN A 32 -0.01 11.08 -23.88
C ASN A 32 0.14 11.39 -22.38
N SER A 33 -0.90 11.93 -21.74
CA SER A 33 -0.88 12.20 -20.30
C SER A 33 -0.78 10.91 -19.47
N LEU A 34 -1.41 9.83 -19.94
CA LEU A 34 -1.34 8.52 -19.30
C LEU A 34 0.03 7.87 -19.48
N THR A 35 0.63 7.90 -20.68
CA THR A 35 2.00 7.43 -20.93
C THR A 35 2.99 8.16 -20.02
N SER A 36 2.88 9.49 -19.96
CA SER A 36 3.68 10.33 -19.07
C SER A 36 3.51 9.96 -17.60
N ALA A 37 2.29 9.58 -17.18
CA ALA A 37 2.02 9.11 -15.82
C ALA A 37 2.61 7.71 -15.54
N CYS A 38 2.62 6.82 -16.52
CA CYS A 38 3.18 5.47 -16.39
C CYS A 38 4.72 5.50 -16.23
N ASN A 39 5.37 6.44 -16.92
CA ASN A 39 6.83 6.58 -16.97
C ASN A 39 7.41 7.58 -15.94
N GLN A 40 6.62 8.00 -14.94
CA GLN A 40 7.12 8.92 -13.90
C GLN A 40 8.29 8.29 -13.14
N LYS A 41 9.35 9.06 -12.90
CA LYS A 41 10.52 8.61 -12.12
C LYS A 41 10.23 8.51 -10.62
N SER A 42 9.23 9.24 -10.13
CA SER A 42 8.81 9.23 -8.73
C SER A 42 7.53 8.43 -8.56
N ASN A 43 7.38 7.82 -7.38
CA ASN A 43 6.21 7.01 -7.03
C ASN A 43 5.92 5.86 -8.01
N ARG A 44 6.96 5.36 -8.69
CA ARG A 44 6.91 4.17 -9.54
C ARG A 44 8.03 3.22 -9.12
N ASP A 45 7.69 1.96 -8.98
CA ASP A 45 8.65 0.88 -8.78
C ASP A 45 8.09 -0.40 -9.44
N PRO A 46 8.68 -0.91 -10.53
CA PRO A 46 9.85 -0.37 -11.23
C PRO A 46 9.53 0.91 -12.03
N VAL A 47 10.55 1.72 -12.30
CA VAL A 47 10.44 2.81 -13.29
C VAL A 47 10.39 2.17 -14.68
N LEU A 48 9.40 2.57 -15.49
CA LEU A 48 9.20 2.06 -16.85
C LEU A 48 9.46 3.17 -17.87
N ASP A 49 9.63 2.77 -19.12
CA ASP A 49 9.78 3.65 -20.28
C ASP A 49 8.92 3.11 -21.43
N LEU A 50 7.60 3.22 -21.27
CA LEU A 50 6.61 2.73 -22.22
C LEU A 50 6.39 3.74 -23.36
N SER A 51 6.24 3.24 -24.57
CA SER A 51 5.76 4.01 -25.72
C SER A 51 4.25 4.22 -25.68
N ASP A 52 3.76 5.22 -26.43
CA ASP A 52 2.31 5.44 -26.60
C ASP A 52 1.61 4.22 -27.21
N THR A 53 2.29 3.47 -28.08
CA THR A 53 1.75 2.24 -28.68
C THR A 53 1.55 1.15 -27.63
N GLU A 54 2.55 0.89 -26.77
CA GLU A 54 2.44 -0.10 -25.69
C GLU A 54 1.32 0.27 -24.70
N VAL A 55 1.20 1.56 -24.35
CA VAL A 55 0.12 2.02 -23.46
C VAL A 55 -1.26 1.86 -24.13
N GLN A 56 -1.36 2.11 -25.43
CA GLN A 56 -2.61 1.91 -26.17
C GLN A 56 -3.00 0.43 -26.24
N GLU A 57 -2.05 -0.47 -26.48
CA GLU A 57 -2.31 -1.92 -26.47
C GLU A 57 -2.84 -2.39 -25.10
N VAL A 58 -2.25 -1.89 -24.01
CA VAL A 58 -2.71 -2.17 -22.63
C VAL A 58 -4.11 -1.58 -22.39
N LEU A 59 -4.41 -0.38 -22.88
CA LEU A 59 -5.75 0.20 -22.79
C LEU A 59 -6.79 -0.65 -23.53
N ASP A 60 -6.46 -1.18 -24.70
CA ASP A 60 -7.34 -2.03 -25.49
C ASP A 60 -7.62 -3.37 -24.78
N GLU A 61 -6.61 -3.95 -24.12
CA GLU A 61 -6.77 -5.11 -23.23
C GLU A 61 -7.67 -4.80 -22.03
N LEU A 62 -7.43 -3.68 -21.35
CA LEU A 62 -8.23 -3.25 -20.20
C LEU A 62 -9.68 -2.92 -20.58
N ASN A 63 -9.91 -2.40 -21.78
CA ASN A 63 -11.24 -2.13 -22.31
C ASN A 63 -12.01 -3.44 -22.55
N ARG A 64 -11.34 -4.45 -23.10
CA ARG A 64 -11.89 -5.81 -23.25
C ARG A 64 -12.22 -6.46 -21.91
N LYS A 65 -11.43 -6.20 -20.86
CA LYS A 65 -11.72 -6.60 -19.46
C LYS A 65 -12.75 -5.70 -18.77
N HIS A 66 -13.27 -4.66 -19.44
CA HIS A 66 -14.19 -3.66 -18.88
C HIS A 66 -13.67 -2.87 -17.66
N LEU A 67 -12.34 -2.79 -17.51
CA LEU A 67 -11.67 -2.12 -16.39
C LEU A 67 -11.38 -0.64 -16.66
N ILE A 68 -11.61 -0.16 -17.88
CA ILE A 68 -11.53 1.25 -18.25
C ILE A 68 -12.75 1.67 -19.08
N ARG A 69 -12.92 2.98 -19.27
CA ARG A 69 -13.90 3.58 -20.17
C ARG A 69 -13.21 4.63 -21.02
N GLU A 70 -13.41 4.55 -22.32
CA GLU A 70 -13.09 5.64 -23.23
C GLU A 70 -14.25 6.65 -23.27
N GLU A 71 -13.94 7.93 -23.10
CA GLU A 71 -14.86 9.04 -23.27
C GLU A 71 -14.43 9.89 -24.45
N SER A 72 -15.31 9.95 -25.45
CA SER A 72 -15.23 10.88 -26.55
C SER A 72 -16.23 12.01 -26.31
N SER A 73 -15.75 13.20 -25.92
CA SER A 73 -16.62 14.37 -25.79
C SER A 73 -17.00 14.92 -27.17
N PHE A 74 -18.26 15.29 -27.36
CA PHE A 74 -18.73 15.90 -28.60
C PHE A 74 -17.93 17.18 -28.90
N GLY A 75 -17.12 17.15 -29.97
CA GLY A 75 -16.24 18.25 -30.41
C GLY A 75 -14.75 18.08 -30.06
N SER A 76 -14.36 17.15 -29.18
CA SER A 76 -12.96 16.79 -28.96
C SER A 76 -12.60 15.55 -29.76
N ARG A 77 -11.58 15.65 -30.62
CA ARG A 77 -11.07 14.51 -31.40
C ARG A 77 -10.12 13.60 -30.62
N VAL A 78 -9.67 14.03 -29.44
CA VAL A 78 -8.70 13.27 -28.65
C VAL A 78 -9.46 12.39 -27.66
N PRO A 79 -9.30 11.06 -27.70
CA PRO A 79 -9.93 10.16 -26.75
C PRO A 79 -9.36 10.37 -25.35
N LYS A 80 -10.22 10.24 -24.34
CA LYS A 80 -9.84 10.32 -22.93
C LYS A 80 -10.26 9.04 -22.22
N TYR A 81 -9.49 8.63 -21.21
CA TYR A 81 -9.66 7.36 -20.53
C TYR A 81 -9.95 7.57 -19.04
N LYS A 82 -10.93 6.81 -18.54
CA LYS A 82 -11.28 6.67 -17.12
C LYS A 82 -11.06 5.25 -16.67
N HIS A 83 -10.69 5.04 -15.40
CA HIS A 83 -10.77 3.69 -14.83
C HIS A 83 -12.24 3.35 -14.53
N ARG A 84 -12.55 2.06 -14.62
CA ARG A 84 -13.79 1.43 -14.13
C ARG A 84 -13.49 0.33 -13.11
N PHE A 85 -12.26 0.31 -12.60
CA PHE A 85 -11.72 -0.77 -11.79
C PHE A 85 -12.53 -1.03 -10.51
N CYS A 86 -13.04 0.02 -9.88
CA CYS A 86 -13.86 -0.09 -8.67
C CYS A 86 -14.88 1.05 -8.58
N ASN A 87 -15.82 0.94 -7.64
CA ASN A 87 -16.73 2.02 -7.25
C ASN A 87 -17.62 2.58 -8.38
N THR A 88 -17.78 1.86 -9.50
CA THR A 88 -18.74 2.21 -10.55
C THR A 88 -20.12 1.60 -10.29
N GLU A 89 -21.18 2.11 -10.92
CA GLU A 89 -22.58 1.68 -10.71
C GLU A 89 -22.76 0.16 -10.80
N PHE A 90 -22.06 -0.49 -11.73
CA PHE A 90 -22.15 -1.93 -11.99
C PHE A 90 -20.93 -2.72 -11.47
N SER A 91 -20.03 -2.09 -10.71
CA SER A 91 -18.85 -2.77 -10.15
C SER A 91 -19.20 -3.51 -8.87
N GLU A 92 -18.92 -4.82 -8.85
CA GLU A 92 -18.95 -5.66 -7.64
C GLU A 92 -17.86 -5.22 -6.65
N LEU A 93 -16.71 -4.75 -7.16
CA LEU A 93 -15.63 -4.25 -6.33
C LEU A 93 -15.96 -2.84 -5.82
N LYS A 94 -16.36 -2.77 -4.55
CA LYS A 94 -16.47 -1.54 -3.77
C LYS A 94 -15.29 -1.44 -2.81
N LEU A 95 -14.62 -0.29 -2.84
CA LEU A 95 -13.45 0.04 -2.04
C LEU A 95 -13.68 1.37 -1.32
N SER A 96 -13.34 1.43 -0.04
CA SER A 96 -13.24 2.69 0.68
C SER A 96 -12.12 3.56 0.11
N GLU A 97 -12.06 4.84 0.49
CA GLU A 97 -11.00 5.73 0.05
C GLU A 97 -9.60 5.23 0.47
N GLN A 98 -9.50 4.69 1.68
CA GLN A 98 -8.25 4.12 2.22
C GLN A 98 -7.87 2.83 1.51
N GLU A 99 -8.84 1.93 1.27
CA GLU A 99 -8.61 0.68 0.53
C GLU A 99 -8.15 0.97 -0.90
N LEU A 100 -8.78 1.93 -1.58
CA LEU A 100 -8.41 2.36 -2.93
C LEU A 100 -7.01 2.98 -2.98
N ALA A 101 -6.65 3.82 -2.01
CA ALA A 101 -5.33 4.42 -1.92
C ALA A 101 -4.22 3.37 -1.73
N ILE A 102 -4.47 2.35 -0.89
CA ILE A 102 -3.56 1.22 -0.72
C ILE A 102 -3.39 0.45 -2.03
N VAL A 103 -4.48 0.05 -2.68
CA VAL A 103 -4.43 -0.67 -3.96
C VAL A 103 -3.67 0.13 -5.01
N CYS A 104 -3.97 1.43 -5.17
CA CYS A 104 -3.27 2.32 -6.08
C CYS A 104 -1.76 2.35 -5.81
N THR A 105 -1.36 2.44 -4.53
CA THR A 105 0.05 2.53 -4.15
C THR A 105 0.78 1.20 -4.35
N LEU A 106 0.12 0.07 -4.13
CA LEU A 106 0.65 -1.27 -4.39
C LEU A 106 0.79 -1.54 -5.90
N PHE A 107 -0.16 -1.11 -6.73
CA PHE A 107 -0.06 -1.20 -8.20
C PHE A 107 1.11 -0.42 -8.76
N LEU A 108 1.39 0.75 -8.18
CA LEU A 108 2.43 1.65 -8.70
C LEU A 108 3.83 1.30 -8.19
N ARG A 109 3.94 0.68 -7.01
CA ARG A 109 5.23 0.53 -6.30
C ARG A 109 5.47 -0.87 -5.71
N GLY A 110 4.63 -1.84 -6.03
CA GLY A 110 4.75 -3.21 -5.53
C GLY A 110 4.56 -3.34 -4.01
N PRO A 111 5.03 -4.45 -3.42
CA PRO A 111 4.81 -4.77 -2.01
C PRO A 111 5.42 -3.76 -1.06
N GLN A 112 4.72 -3.34 -0.01
CA GLN A 112 5.18 -2.26 0.89
C GLN A 112 4.79 -2.54 2.34
N THR A 113 5.52 -1.98 3.31
CA THR A 113 5.12 -2.08 4.73
C THR A 113 3.98 -1.11 5.05
N PRO A 114 3.21 -1.34 6.13
CA PRO A 114 2.16 -0.41 6.57
C PRO A 114 2.67 1.02 6.79
N GLY A 115 3.87 1.18 7.35
CA GLY A 115 4.50 2.49 7.56
C GLY A 115 4.81 3.21 6.25
N GLU A 116 5.31 2.49 5.24
CA GLU A 116 5.53 3.03 3.90
C GLU A 116 4.22 3.42 3.22
N LEU A 117 3.20 2.55 3.28
CA LEU A 117 1.88 2.81 2.70
C LEU A 117 1.29 4.09 3.27
N ARG A 118 1.24 4.23 4.60
CA ARG A 118 0.77 5.45 5.26
C ARG A 118 1.45 6.72 4.73
N SER A 119 2.78 6.70 4.61
CA SER A 119 3.53 7.86 4.14
C SER A 119 3.26 8.18 2.66
N ARG A 120 3.10 7.15 1.83
CA ARG A 120 3.02 7.25 0.37
C ARG A 120 1.59 7.50 -0.13
N THR A 121 0.58 7.17 0.65
CA THR A 121 -0.84 7.43 0.33
C THR A 121 -1.32 8.82 0.71
N ASN A 122 -0.51 9.66 1.39
CA ASN A 122 -0.93 10.97 1.92
C ASN A 122 -1.61 11.92 0.92
N ARG A 123 -1.32 11.80 -0.38
CA ARG A 123 -1.97 12.59 -1.44
C ARG A 123 -3.27 11.98 -1.97
N LEU A 124 -3.53 10.72 -1.64
CA LEU A 124 -4.70 9.94 -2.05
C LEU A 124 -5.74 9.86 -0.93
N CYS A 125 -5.30 9.66 0.31
CA CYS A 125 -6.14 9.59 1.50
C CYS A 125 -5.33 9.95 2.75
N SER A 126 -6.02 10.10 3.89
CA SER A 126 -5.39 10.25 5.20
C SER A 126 -5.53 8.97 6.04
N PHE A 127 -4.48 8.68 6.81
CA PHE A 127 -4.49 7.73 7.92
C PHE A 127 -4.00 8.47 9.17
N SER A 128 -4.73 8.33 10.27
CA SER A 128 -4.39 8.87 11.57
C SER A 128 -3.02 8.37 12.05
N ASP A 129 -2.85 7.05 12.12
CA ASP A 129 -1.62 6.38 12.52
C ASP A 129 -1.36 5.11 11.68
N VAL A 130 -0.26 4.41 12.00
CA VAL A 130 0.11 3.18 11.29
C VAL A 130 -0.82 2.01 11.63
N HIS A 131 -1.43 2.02 12.82
CA HIS A 131 -2.35 0.96 13.25
C HIS A 131 -3.65 1.01 12.47
N GLU A 132 -4.13 2.20 12.10
CA GLU A 132 -5.25 2.33 11.16
C GLU A 132 -4.91 1.72 9.80
N THR A 133 -3.69 1.95 9.29
CA THR A 133 -3.24 1.33 8.03
C THR A 133 -3.18 -0.19 8.14
N GLU A 134 -2.64 -0.72 9.25
CA GLU A 134 -2.62 -2.16 9.55
C GLU A 134 -4.03 -2.75 9.63
N ALA A 135 -4.96 -2.07 10.29
CA ALA A 135 -6.34 -2.52 10.43
C ALA A 135 -7.07 -2.60 9.07
N VAL A 136 -6.86 -1.60 8.20
CA VAL A 136 -7.41 -1.62 6.84
C VAL A 136 -6.80 -2.76 6.03
N LEU A 137 -5.49 -2.98 6.10
CA LEU A 137 -4.82 -4.08 5.42
C LEU A 137 -5.32 -5.45 5.91
N GLN A 138 -5.50 -5.62 7.22
CA GLN A 138 -6.05 -6.85 7.80
C GLN A 138 -7.45 -7.11 7.25
N LYS A 139 -8.33 -6.11 7.28
CA LYS A 139 -9.69 -6.21 6.73
C LYS A 139 -9.69 -6.54 5.23
N MET A 140 -8.76 -5.95 4.46
CA MET A 140 -8.61 -6.26 3.04
C MET A 140 -8.11 -7.70 2.79
N SER A 141 -7.33 -8.26 3.70
CA SER A 141 -6.84 -9.65 3.63
C SER A 141 -7.87 -10.68 4.12
N GLU A 142 -8.78 -10.29 5.01
CA GLU A 142 -9.82 -11.16 5.60
C GLU A 142 -11.17 -11.10 4.86
N ARG A 143 -11.23 -10.39 3.73
CA ARG A 143 -12.47 -10.20 2.97
C ARG A 143 -13.01 -11.56 2.49
N GLU A 144 -14.22 -11.93 2.95
CA GLU A 144 -14.79 -13.29 2.84
C GLU A 144 -14.86 -13.84 1.41
N GLU A 145 -15.22 -13.03 0.42
CA GLU A 145 -15.33 -13.49 -0.96
C GLU A 145 -13.97 -13.55 -1.66
N TYR A 146 -13.21 -12.45 -1.59
CA TYR A 146 -11.94 -12.31 -2.30
C TYR A 146 -10.97 -11.43 -1.50
N PRO A 147 -9.86 -11.99 -0.98
CA PRO A 147 -8.82 -11.19 -0.35
C PRO A 147 -8.16 -10.29 -1.41
N LEU A 148 -7.94 -9.02 -1.06
CA LEU A 148 -7.39 -8.03 -2.00
C LEU A 148 -5.88 -7.87 -1.84
N VAL A 149 -5.39 -8.16 -0.65
CA VAL A 149 -3.98 -8.07 -0.28
C VAL A 149 -3.59 -9.28 0.55
N VAL A 150 -2.30 -9.58 0.55
CA VAL A 150 -1.71 -10.62 1.37
C VAL A 150 -0.50 -10.07 2.11
N ARG A 151 -0.36 -10.46 3.38
CA ARG A 151 0.85 -10.20 4.16
C ARG A 151 1.93 -11.20 3.71
N MET A 152 3.08 -10.70 3.29
CA MET A 152 4.22 -11.52 2.88
C MET A 152 5.07 -11.96 4.07
N PRO A 153 5.81 -13.08 3.95
CA PRO A 153 6.81 -13.50 4.93
C PRO A 153 7.78 -12.36 5.26
N ARG A 154 8.22 -12.29 6.51
CA ARG A 154 9.16 -11.24 6.94
C ARG A 154 10.53 -11.51 6.35
N GLU A 155 11.10 -10.49 5.71
CA GLU A 155 12.51 -10.53 5.29
C GLU A 155 13.42 -10.65 6.53
N PRO A 156 14.49 -11.45 6.48
CA PRO A 156 15.43 -11.59 7.59
C PRO A 156 15.97 -10.23 8.07
N GLY A 157 15.89 -9.97 9.38
CA GLY A 157 16.35 -8.70 9.98
C GLY A 157 15.35 -7.53 9.88
N LYS A 158 14.19 -7.69 9.23
CA LYS A 158 13.13 -6.67 9.22
C LYS A 158 12.10 -6.89 10.33
N ARG A 159 11.67 -5.78 10.94
CA ARG A 159 10.65 -5.78 12.02
C ARG A 159 9.22 -5.92 11.49
N GLU A 160 8.97 -5.43 10.29
CA GLU A 160 7.64 -5.35 9.68
C GLU A 160 7.56 -6.27 8.45
N SER A 161 6.39 -6.88 8.22
CA SER A 161 6.07 -7.56 6.95
C SER A 161 5.65 -6.55 5.89
N ARG A 162 5.89 -6.90 4.62
CA ARG A 162 5.33 -6.19 3.47
C ARG A 162 3.98 -6.80 3.11
N TYR A 163 3.13 -6.01 2.47
CA TYR A 163 1.86 -6.45 1.89
C TYR A 163 1.93 -6.36 0.37
N ALA A 164 1.45 -7.39 -0.31
CA ALA A 164 1.29 -7.42 -1.76
C ALA A 164 -0.19 -7.44 -2.13
N HIS A 165 -0.53 -6.97 -3.33
CA HIS A 165 -1.90 -7.06 -3.84
C HIS A 165 -2.12 -8.42 -4.54
N LEU A 166 -3.37 -8.89 -4.62
CA LEU A 166 -3.72 -10.18 -5.22
C LEU A 166 -4.39 -10.09 -6.61
N PHE A 167 -4.39 -8.90 -7.23
CA PHE A 167 -5.00 -8.71 -8.56
C PHE A 167 -4.16 -9.23 -9.75
N SER A 168 -2.93 -9.69 -9.51
CA SER A 168 -1.98 -10.19 -10.52
C SER A 168 -1.64 -11.67 -10.33
N GLY A 169 -2.56 -12.42 -9.72
CA GLY A 169 -2.36 -13.82 -9.36
C GLY A 169 -1.86 -14.03 -7.93
N GLU A 170 -1.46 -15.27 -7.65
CA GLU A 170 -1.06 -15.71 -6.31
C GLU A 170 0.30 -15.15 -5.90
N VAL A 171 0.39 -14.71 -4.64
CA VAL A 171 1.62 -14.26 -3.99
C VAL A 171 1.79 -15.07 -2.71
N GLU A 172 3.04 -15.44 -2.41
CA GLU A 172 3.37 -16.20 -1.21
C GLU A 172 2.93 -15.45 0.06
N ALA A 173 2.03 -16.09 0.81
CA ALA A 173 1.51 -15.57 2.07
C ALA A 173 2.43 -15.91 3.23
N ALA A 174 2.51 -15.02 4.22
CA ALA A 174 3.09 -15.35 5.51
C ALA A 174 2.24 -16.43 6.21
N ASP A 175 2.91 -17.32 6.94
CA ASP A 175 2.21 -18.26 7.82
C ASP A 175 1.46 -17.46 8.91
N PRO A 176 0.18 -17.73 9.17
CA PRO A 176 -0.54 -17.13 10.30
C PRO A 176 0.19 -17.24 11.64
N SER A 177 1.06 -18.25 11.84
CA SER A 177 1.88 -18.35 13.06
C SER A 177 2.95 -17.24 13.19
N ASP A 178 3.35 -16.61 12.08
CA ASP A 178 4.29 -15.47 12.06
C ASP A 178 3.59 -14.13 12.35
N TYR A 179 2.26 -14.16 12.50
CA TYR A 179 1.47 -13.02 12.94
C TYR A 179 1.66 -12.82 14.46
N VAL A 180 2.64 -11.99 14.82
CA VAL A 180 2.65 -11.34 16.13
C VAL A 180 1.95 -9.99 15.96
N PRO A 181 0.70 -9.81 16.43
CA PRO A 181 0.05 -8.52 16.37
C PRO A 181 0.90 -7.51 17.14
N THR A 182 1.29 -6.42 16.49
CA THR A 182 1.83 -5.21 17.13
C THR A 182 0.78 -4.48 17.98
N ALA A 183 -0.34 -5.12 18.29
CA ALA A 183 -1.31 -4.71 19.31
C ALA A 183 -0.84 -5.05 20.73
N SER A 184 0.41 -4.76 21.02
CA SER A 184 0.86 -4.22 22.30
C SER A 184 2.31 -3.79 22.06
N SER A 185 2.61 -2.50 22.18
CA SER A 185 3.81 -2.19 22.96
C SER A 185 3.69 -3.05 24.21
N PRO A 186 4.66 -3.92 24.56
CA PRO A 186 4.55 -4.66 25.81
C PRO A 186 4.26 -3.59 26.85
N ARG A 187 3.05 -3.58 27.40
CA ARG A 187 2.78 -2.81 28.60
C ARG A 187 3.65 -3.54 29.60
N VAL A 188 4.88 -3.05 29.76
CA VAL A 188 5.78 -3.46 30.81
C VAL A 188 4.89 -3.44 32.04
N SER A 189 4.60 -4.63 32.59
CA SER A 189 3.62 -4.71 33.66
C SER A 189 4.09 -3.76 34.76
N ARG A 190 3.14 -3.13 35.47
CA ARG A 190 3.52 -2.22 36.57
C ARG A 190 4.48 -2.92 37.55
N GLU A 191 4.28 -4.22 37.75
CA GLU A 191 5.17 -5.12 38.49
C GLU A 191 6.60 -5.21 37.89
N THR A 192 6.73 -5.26 36.56
CA THR A 192 8.04 -5.25 35.88
C THR A 192 8.72 -3.89 36.02
N ILE A 193 7.97 -2.79 35.97
CA ILE A 193 8.50 -1.43 36.20
C ILE A 193 9.01 -1.32 37.64
N GLU A 194 8.20 -1.70 38.63
CA GLU A 194 8.56 -1.69 40.05
C GLU A 194 9.79 -2.58 40.35
N ALA A 195 9.88 -3.75 39.70
CA ALA A 195 11.03 -4.64 39.83
C ALA A 195 12.31 -4.04 39.22
N LEU A 196 12.20 -3.34 38.09
CA LEU A 196 13.32 -2.66 37.44
C LEU A 196 13.78 -1.44 38.26
N GLU A 197 12.86 -0.65 38.80
CA GLU A 197 13.17 0.47 39.70
C GLU A 197 13.89 0.00 40.96
N ALA A 198 13.44 -1.09 41.58
CA ALA A 198 14.13 -1.69 42.73
C ALA A 198 15.54 -2.18 42.38
N ARG A 199 15.72 -2.77 41.18
CA ARG A 199 17.01 -3.23 40.67
C ARG A 199 17.97 -2.05 40.43
N ILE A 200 17.47 -0.95 39.88
CA ILE A 200 18.25 0.27 39.65
C ILE A 200 18.70 0.85 40.99
N ALA A 201 17.80 0.99 41.97
CA ALA A 201 18.15 1.52 43.28
C ALA A 201 19.20 0.67 44.02
N GLU A 202 19.19 -0.66 43.84
CA GLU A 202 20.21 -1.55 44.39
C GLU A 202 21.56 -1.41 43.66
N LEU A 203 21.53 -1.30 42.33
CA LEU A 203 22.73 -1.08 41.53
C LEU A 203 23.37 0.28 41.85
N GLU A 204 22.58 1.33 42.02
CA GLU A 204 23.07 2.66 42.42
C GLU A 204 23.75 2.62 43.79
N ARG A 205 23.16 1.92 44.78
CA ARG A 205 23.79 1.71 46.10
C ARG A 205 25.10 0.93 45.98
N THR A 206 25.12 -0.10 45.14
CA THR A 206 26.32 -0.92 44.92
C THR A 206 27.43 -0.11 44.24
N VAL A 207 27.09 0.69 43.23
CA VAL A 207 28.04 1.57 42.53
C VAL A 207 28.59 2.62 43.48
N ALA A 208 27.76 3.26 44.30
CA ALA A 208 28.21 4.23 45.30
C ALA A 208 29.18 3.60 46.31
N ALA A 209 28.88 2.39 46.81
CA ALA A 209 29.75 1.68 47.74
C ALA A 209 31.09 1.27 47.09
N LEU A 210 31.07 0.85 45.83
CA LEU A 210 32.29 0.52 45.08
C LEU A 210 33.14 1.77 44.80
N GLN A 211 32.52 2.89 44.43
CA GLN A 211 33.22 4.16 44.24
C GLN A 211 33.91 4.66 45.52
N LEU A 212 33.26 4.47 46.68
CA LEU A 212 33.84 4.84 47.97
C LEU A 212 35.06 3.98 48.33
N LYS A 213 35.02 2.67 48.04
CA LYS A 213 36.15 1.75 48.24
C LYS A 213 37.32 1.97 47.28
N LEU A 214 37.07 2.56 46.11
CA LEU A 214 38.10 2.93 45.14
C LEU A 214 38.74 4.30 45.42
N ALA A 215 38.13 5.08 46.31
CA ALA A 215 38.64 6.38 46.75
C ALA A 215 39.49 6.31 48.03
N GLU A 216 39.56 5.15 48.68
CA GLU A 216 40.58 4.77 49.68
C GLU A 216 41.80 4.13 49.01
#